data_AF-A0A7R9QWG3-F1
#
_entry.id   AF-A0A7R9QWG3-F1
#
_cell.length_a   1.000
_cell.length_b   1.000
_cell.length_c   1.000
_cell.angle_alpha   90.00
_cell.angle_beta   90.00
_cell.angle_gamma   90.00
#
_symmetry.space_group_name_H-M   'P 1'
#
loop_
_entity.id
_entity.type
_entity.pdbx_description
1 polymer ?
#
loop_
_entity_poly.entity_id
_entity_poly.type
_entity_poly.pdbx_seq_one_letter_code
_entity_poly.pdbx_strand_id
1 'polypeptide(L)'
;MRIIGLVSGGKDSTYSMCLCANDGHELVGLANLVPQSAHEEDSYMYQTVGHEFIDLYTEAMGLPLFRRTISGKPLSTDMAYEERTDDEVEDLFQLLSQIKEKVAFDGISVGAIHSTYQKVRVENVCQRLHIQMLAPIWAKEQTSLLKNDFEVITHSDDAIAKVSYLKPIKLHLEDKN
;
A
#
# COMPACT_ATOMS: atom_id res chain seq x y z
N MET A 1 -3.22 3.39 -17.63
CA MET A 1 -2.58 4.59 -17.04
C MET A 1 -1.27 4.19 -16.40
N ARG A 2 -0.34 5.14 -16.25
CA ARG A 2 0.90 4.93 -15.49
C ARG A 2 0.62 5.25 -14.02
N ILE A 3 0.95 4.34 -13.11
CA ILE A 3 0.57 4.48 -11.70
C ILE A 3 1.72 4.19 -10.74
N ILE A 4 1.65 4.84 -9.57
CA ILE A 4 2.52 4.55 -8.43
C ILE A 4 1.78 3.66 -7.42
N GLY A 5 2.41 2.58 -6.99
CA GLY A 5 1.85 1.72 -5.93
C GLY A 5 2.16 2.28 -4.55
N LEU A 6 1.14 2.68 -3.78
CA LEU A 6 1.33 2.96 -2.35
C LEU A 6 1.45 1.64 -1.59
N VAL A 7 2.61 1.40 -0.98
CA VAL A 7 2.92 0.15 -0.28
C VAL A 7 3.15 0.38 1.21
N SER A 8 2.59 -0.51 2.03
CA SER A 8 2.80 -0.57 3.48
C SER A 8 3.53 -1.84 3.93
N GLY A 9 3.70 -2.81 3.04
CA GLY A 9 4.23 -4.15 3.35
C GLY A 9 3.13 -5.16 3.68
N GLY A 10 1.89 -4.69 3.81
CA GLY A 10 0.72 -5.53 4.02
C GLY A 10 0.09 -6.07 2.73
N LYS A 11 -0.67 -7.16 2.87
CA LYS A 11 -1.37 -7.88 1.79
C LYS A 11 -2.25 -6.99 0.90
N ASP A 12 -2.88 -5.96 1.49
CA ASP A 12 -3.90 -5.16 0.81
C ASP A 12 -3.28 -4.23 -0.23
N SER A 13 -2.10 -3.68 0.07
CA SER A 13 -1.35 -2.86 -0.88
C SER A 13 -0.90 -3.68 -2.09
N THR A 14 -0.37 -4.89 -1.85
CA THR A 14 0.03 -5.83 -2.90
C THR A 14 -1.16 -6.26 -3.76
N TYR A 15 -2.27 -6.64 -3.12
CA TYR A 15 -3.45 -7.08 -3.84
C TYR A 15 -4.08 -5.94 -4.67
N SER A 16 -4.12 -4.71 -4.15
CA SER A 16 -4.56 -3.53 -4.90
C SER A 16 -3.71 -3.31 -6.16
N MET A 17 -2.38 -3.44 -6.04
CA MET A 17 -1.48 -3.33 -7.19
C MET A 17 -1.73 -4.43 -8.22
N CYS A 18 -1.95 -5.67 -7.78
CA CYS A 18 -2.31 -6.77 -8.69
C CYS A 18 -3.60 -6.51 -9.45
N LEU A 19 -4.64 -5.99 -8.79
CA LEU A 19 -5.89 -5.63 -9.44
C LEU A 19 -5.71 -4.50 -10.44
N CYS A 20 -4.93 -3.46 -10.09
CA CYS A 20 -4.63 -2.38 -11.02
C CYS A 20 -3.86 -2.90 -12.25
N ALA A 21 -2.88 -3.78 -12.05
CA ALA A 21 -2.14 -4.40 -13.16
C ALA A 21 -3.06 -5.25 -14.06
N ASN A 22 -3.98 -6.02 -13.45
CA ASN A 22 -4.99 -6.80 -14.17
C ASN A 22 -5.93 -5.91 -15.01
N ASP A 23 -6.27 -4.72 -14.50
CA ASP A 23 -7.10 -3.74 -15.20
C ASP A 23 -6.32 -2.94 -16.27
N GLY A 24 -5.07 -3.32 -16.55
CA GLY A 24 -4.24 -2.73 -17.61
C GLY A 24 -3.51 -1.45 -17.20
N HIS A 25 -3.40 -1.16 -15.90
CA HIS A 25 -2.56 -0.08 -15.41
C HIS A 25 -1.09 -0.53 -15.33
N GLU A 26 -0.18 0.37 -15.72
CA GLU A 26 1.27 0.13 -15.68
C GLU A 26 1.83 0.67 -14.37
N LEU A 27 2.38 -0.21 -13.52
CA LEU A 27 3.12 0.21 -12.34
C LEU A 27 4.50 0.75 -12.75
N VAL A 28 4.76 2.01 -12.43
CA VAL A 28 6.02 2.70 -12.79
C VAL A 28 6.91 3.01 -11.60
N GLY A 29 6.44 2.69 -10.39
CA GLY A 29 7.19 2.88 -9.16
C GLY A 29 6.36 2.55 -7.93
N LEU A 30 7.04 2.41 -6.81
CA LEU A 30 6.49 2.16 -5.49
C LEU A 30 6.72 3.39 -4.61
N ALA A 31 5.76 3.72 -3.75
CA ALA A 31 5.89 4.80 -2.78
C ALA A 31 5.56 4.28 -1.38
N ASN A 32 6.39 4.64 -0.42
CA ASN A 32 6.23 4.24 0.98
C ASN A 32 6.54 5.41 1.92
N LEU A 33 5.66 5.62 2.90
CA LEU A 33 5.94 6.46 4.04
C LEU A 33 6.46 5.60 5.18
N VAL A 34 7.59 6.01 5.77
CA VAL A 34 8.33 5.26 6.80
C VAL A 34 8.36 6.04 8.11
N PRO A 35 8.20 5.41 9.30
CA PRO A 35 8.28 6.13 10.56
C PRO A 35 9.68 6.72 10.83
N GLN A 36 9.80 7.73 11.70
CA GLN A 36 11.10 8.30 12.10
C GLN A 36 11.91 7.34 12.97
N SER A 37 11.23 6.55 13.80
CA SER A 37 11.84 5.58 14.70
C SER A 37 11.31 4.18 14.46
N ALA A 38 12.03 3.17 14.97
CA ALA A 38 11.59 1.77 14.90
C ALA A 38 10.33 1.48 15.75
N HIS A 39 9.91 2.44 16.58
CA HIS A 39 8.63 2.39 17.28
C HIS A 39 7.52 2.89 16.35
N GLU A 40 6.35 2.24 16.40
CA GLU A 40 5.18 2.68 15.65
C GLU A 40 4.89 4.15 15.96
N GLU A 41 4.91 5.00 14.93
CA GLU A 41 4.35 6.35 15.03
C GLU A 41 2.84 6.22 15.21
N ASP A 42 2.25 7.04 16.08
CA ASP A 42 0.80 7.18 16.26
C ASP A 42 0.17 7.86 15.02
N SER A 43 0.25 7.18 13.87
CA SER A 43 -0.30 7.62 12.59
C SER A 43 -1.69 7.01 12.37
N TYR A 44 -2.66 7.84 12.01
CA TYR A 44 -4.01 7.36 11.66
C TYR A 44 -4.08 7.00 10.17
N MET A 45 -3.10 7.45 9.39
CA MET A 45 -3.02 7.23 7.95
C MET A 45 -2.21 6.00 7.57
N TYR A 46 -1.06 5.75 8.22
CA TYR A 46 -0.05 4.84 7.69
C TYR A 46 0.19 3.64 8.62
N GLN A 47 0.11 2.44 8.05
CA GLN A 47 0.57 1.23 8.72
C GLN A 47 2.07 1.08 8.50
N THR A 48 2.81 0.97 9.59
CA THR A 48 4.29 0.87 9.59
C THR A 48 4.80 -0.55 9.82
N VAL A 49 3.90 -1.50 10.15
CA VAL A 49 4.24 -2.92 10.32
C VAL A 49 4.82 -3.48 9.02
N GLY A 50 6.04 -4.03 9.09
CA GLY A 50 6.70 -4.67 7.96
C GLY A 50 7.36 -3.71 6.97
N HIS A 51 7.52 -2.43 7.33
CA HIS A 51 8.24 -1.46 6.50
C HIS A 51 9.70 -1.86 6.20
N GLU A 52 10.29 -2.73 7.01
CA GLU A 52 11.62 -3.32 6.83
C GLU A 52 11.70 -4.21 5.58
N PHE A 53 10.57 -4.77 5.12
CA PHE A 53 10.51 -5.67 3.97
C PHE A 53 10.17 -4.98 2.66
N ILE A 54 9.97 -3.66 2.67
CA ILE A 54 9.62 -2.91 1.45
C ILE A 54 10.72 -2.96 0.39
N ASP A 55 11.99 -3.04 0.81
CA ASP A 55 13.09 -3.15 -0.14
C ASP A 55 13.04 -4.47 -0.95
N LEU A 56 12.46 -5.54 -0.37
CA LEU A 56 12.21 -6.80 -1.08
C LEU A 56 11.13 -6.66 -2.16
N TYR A 57 10.19 -5.72 -2.02
CA TYR A 57 9.19 -5.47 -3.07
C TYR A 57 9.87 -4.86 -4.29
N THR A 58 10.80 -3.93 -4.08
CA THR A 58 11.61 -3.32 -5.13
C THR A 58 12.38 -4.37 -5.91
N GLU A 59 13.06 -5.27 -5.20
CA GLU A 59 13.83 -6.36 -5.80
C GLU A 59 12.93 -7.32 -6.59
N ALA A 60 11.81 -7.74 -6.00
CA ALA A 60 10.89 -8.69 -6.63
C ALA A 60 10.17 -8.11 -7.85
N MET A 61 9.84 -6.81 -7.83
CA MET A 61 9.08 -6.16 -8.90
C MET A 61 9.96 -5.46 -9.95
N GLY A 62 11.24 -5.22 -9.65
CA GLY A 62 12.13 -4.47 -10.53
C GLY A 62 11.70 -3.01 -10.75
N LEU A 63 10.99 -2.43 -9.78
CA LEU A 63 10.43 -1.07 -9.85
C LEU A 63 11.19 -0.11 -8.95
N PRO A 64 11.31 1.19 -9.29
CA PRO A 64 11.91 2.16 -8.41
C PRO A 64 11.06 2.38 -7.15
N LEU A 65 11.72 2.48 -5.99
CA LEU A 65 11.08 2.76 -4.71
C LEU A 65 11.40 4.19 -4.25
N PHE A 66 10.35 4.91 -3.88
CA PHE A 66 10.42 6.25 -3.34
C PHE A 66 9.95 6.22 -1.88
N ARG A 67 10.82 6.63 -0.96
CA ARG A 67 10.51 6.66 0.47
C ARG A 67 10.58 8.09 1.00
N ARG A 68 9.70 8.38 1.94
CA ARG A 68 9.76 9.59 2.75
C ARG A 68 9.46 9.25 4.20
N THR A 69 10.18 9.89 5.11
CA THR A 69 9.94 9.75 6.53
C THR A 69 8.71 10.55 6.94
N ILE A 70 7.82 9.93 7.71
CA ILE A 70 6.66 10.59 8.32
C ILE A 70 7.17 11.59 9.35
N SER A 71 6.81 12.84 9.21
CA SER A 71 7.23 13.94 10.09
C SER A 71 6.03 14.70 10.67
N GLY A 72 4.92 14.70 9.95
CA GLY A 72 3.67 15.26 10.39
C GLY A 72 2.93 14.38 11.40
N LYS A 73 1.97 14.98 12.09
CA LYS A 73 1.10 14.35 13.09
C LYS A 73 -0.34 14.30 12.58
N PRO A 74 -1.22 13.46 13.14
CA PRO A 74 -2.64 13.50 12.81
C PRO A 74 -3.29 14.76 13.40
N LEU A 75 -3.19 15.90 12.71
CA LEU A 75 -3.67 17.20 13.19
C LEU A 75 -5.06 17.53 12.68
N SER A 76 -5.34 17.24 11.41
CA SER A 76 -6.67 17.37 10.82
C SER A 76 -7.35 16.01 10.92
N THR A 77 -8.13 15.78 11.98
CA THR A 77 -8.82 14.50 12.24
C THR A 77 -10.32 14.50 11.92
N ASP A 78 -10.84 15.63 11.46
CA ASP A 78 -12.24 15.80 11.08
C ASP A 78 -12.64 14.97 9.84
N MET A 79 -13.95 14.89 9.59
CA MET A 79 -14.53 14.14 8.47
C MET A 79 -14.13 14.71 7.10
N ALA A 80 -13.99 16.04 7.01
CA ALA A 80 -13.37 16.71 5.88
C ALA A 80 -11.89 16.95 6.21
N TYR A 81 -11.03 16.78 5.21
CA TYR A 81 -9.62 17.11 5.39
C TYR A 81 -9.39 18.60 5.10
N GLU A 82 -8.70 19.27 6.02
CA GLU A 82 -8.17 20.62 5.83
C GLU A 82 -6.65 20.58 5.94
N GLU A 83 -5.98 21.27 5.02
CA GLU A 83 -4.52 21.36 5.01
C GLU A 83 -4.05 22.01 6.31
N ARG A 84 -3.17 21.32 7.04
CA ARG A 84 -2.50 21.85 8.23
C ARG A 84 -1.00 21.66 8.11
N THR A 85 -0.26 22.71 8.43
CA THR A 85 1.20 22.61 8.56
C THR A 85 1.52 21.53 9.59
N ASP A 86 2.52 20.70 9.28
CA ASP A 86 2.96 19.57 10.10
C ASP A 86 1.93 18.44 10.26
N ASP A 87 0.97 18.31 9.32
CA ASP A 87 0.04 17.18 9.27
C ASP A 87 0.61 16.00 8.46
N GLU A 88 0.33 14.77 8.91
CA GLU A 88 0.83 13.53 8.30
C GLU A 88 0.38 13.33 6.84
N VAL A 89 -0.70 13.96 6.40
CA VAL A 89 -1.17 13.91 5.02
C VAL A 89 -0.28 14.75 4.10
N GLU A 90 0.34 15.80 4.61
CA GLU A 90 1.28 16.62 3.83
C GLU A 90 2.57 15.86 3.51
N ASP A 91 2.94 14.86 4.31
CA ASP A 91 4.05 13.97 3.96
C ASP A 91 3.75 13.15 2.69
N LEU A 92 2.51 12.66 2.53
CA LEU A 92 2.10 11.97 1.30
C LEU A 92 2.08 12.93 0.11
N PHE A 93 1.55 14.13 0.30
CA PHE A 93 1.55 15.16 -0.75
C PHE A 93 2.97 15.46 -1.24
N GLN A 94 3.89 15.67 -0.31
CA GLN A 94 5.28 15.99 -0.64
C GLN A 94 6.01 14.79 -1.26
N LEU A 95 5.76 13.56 -0.80
CA LEU A 95 6.30 12.34 -1.44
C LEU A 95 5.85 12.25 -2.90
N LEU A 96 4.55 12.33 -3.17
CA LEU A 96 4.01 12.19 -4.52
C LEU A 96 4.43 13.35 -5.43
N SER A 97 4.56 14.57 -4.89
CA SER A 97 5.12 15.72 -5.62
C SER A 97 6.55 15.44 -6.09
N GLN A 98 7.41 14.95 -5.19
CA GLN A 98 8.80 14.59 -5.52
C GLN A 98 8.89 13.47 -6.54
N ILE A 99 7.94 12.53 -6.54
CA ILE A 99 7.88 11.47 -7.55
C ILE A 99 7.48 12.05 -8.90
N LYS A 100 6.51 12.99 -8.96
CA LYS A 100 6.08 13.62 -10.23
C LYS A 100 7.22 14.35 -10.93
N GLU A 101 8.17 14.89 -10.19
CA GLU A 101 9.38 15.52 -10.75
C GLU A 101 10.33 14.51 -11.41
N LYS A 102 10.27 13.23 -11.02
CA LYS A 102 11.21 12.17 -11.45
C LYS A 102 10.59 11.21 -12.46
N VAL A 103 9.31 10.92 -12.32
CA VAL A 103 8.59 9.91 -13.12
C VAL A 103 7.20 10.45 -13.45
N ALA A 104 6.81 10.35 -14.72
CA ALA A 104 5.46 10.68 -15.12
C ALA A 104 4.47 9.56 -14.74
N PHE A 105 3.42 9.91 -14.00
CA PHE A 105 2.33 9.02 -13.62
C PHE A 105 1.01 9.80 -13.53
N ASP A 106 -0.10 9.09 -13.74
CA ASP A 106 -1.45 9.64 -13.82
C ASP A 106 -2.29 9.30 -12.57
N GLY A 107 -1.84 8.34 -11.76
CA GLY A 107 -2.58 7.90 -10.59
C GLY A 107 -1.78 7.09 -9.58
N ILE A 108 -2.42 6.76 -8.46
CA ILE A 108 -1.86 5.93 -7.40
C ILE A 108 -2.76 4.73 -7.11
N SER A 109 -2.18 3.58 -6.82
CA SER A 109 -2.90 2.41 -6.27
C SER A 109 -2.86 2.45 -4.75
N VAL A 110 -4.01 2.27 -4.10
CA VAL A 110 -4.15 2.38 -2.64
C VAL A 110 -4.89 1.18 -2.07
N GLY A 111 -4.27 0.51 -1.10
CA GLY A 111 -4.83 -0.66 -0.41
C GLY A 111 -5.83 -0.34 0.71
N ALA A 112 -6.46 0.84 0.72
CA ALA A 112 -7.38 1.25 1.79
C ALA A 112 -8.75 0.56 1.60
N ILE A 113 -9.12 -0.31 2.54
CA ILE A 113 -10.29 -1.19 2.37
C ILE A 113 -11.60 -0.52 2.81
N HIS A 114 -11.65 0.08 4.00
CA HIS A 114 -12.90 0.66 4.54
C HIS A 114 -12.76 2.00 5.27
N SER A 115 -11.54 2.50 5.48
CA SER A 115 -11.37 3.75 6.21
C SER A 115 -11.77 4.94 5.34
N THR A 116 -12.95 5.51 5.63
CA THR A 116 -13.38 6.79 5.02
C THR A 116 -12.39 7.90 5.38
N TYR A 117 -11.80 7.85 6.57
CA TYR A 117 -10.75 8.77 7.02
C TYR A 117 -9.55 8.78 6.07
N GLN A 118 -9.00 7.60 5.75
CA GLN A 118 -7.86 7.48 4.84
C GLN A 118 -8.24 7.89 3.42
N LYS A 119 -9.42 7.45 2.95
CA LYS A 119 -9.92 7.76 1.62
C LYS A 119 -9.98 9.26 1.36
N VAL A 120 -10.66 10.02 2.22
CA VAL A 120 -10.85 11.48 2.05
C VAL A 120 -9.50 12.21 1.97
N ARG A 121 -8.52 11.79 2.78
CA ARG A 121 -7.18 12.41 2.83
C ARG A 121 -6.37 12.10 1.58
N VAL A 122 -6.39 10.85 1.13
CA VAL A 122 -5.73 10.44 -0.12
C VAL A 122 -6.38 11.12 -1.33
N GLU A 123 -7.72 11.20 -1.37
CA GLU A 123 -8.46 11.89 -2.43
C GLU A 123 -8.09 13.38 -2.49
N ASN A 124 -7.96 14.05 -1.34
CA ASN A 124 -7.51 15.43 -1.26
C ASN A 124 -6.12 15.62 -1.88
N VAL A 125 -5.15 14.77 -1.51
CA VAL A 125 -3.80 14.79 -2.09
C VAL A 125 -3.83 14.57 -3.60
N CYS A 126 -4.61 13.58 -4.07
CA CYS A 126 -4.75 13.28 -5.49
C CYS A 126 -5.34 14.44 -6.27
N GLN A 127 -6.35 15.10 -5.71
CA GLN A 127 -6.99 16.27 -6.29
C GLN A 127 -6.00 17.43 -6.44
N ARG A 128 -5.24 17.75 -5.39
CA ARG A 128 -4.22 18.81 -5.41
C ARG A 128 -3.10 18.53 -6.42
N LEU A 129 -2.75 17.26 -6.60
CA LEU A 129 -1.73 16.83 -7.55
C LEU A 129 -2.26 16.56 -8.95
N HIS A 130 -3.56 16.69 -9.20
CA HIS A 130 -4.20 16.34 -10.48
C HIS A 130 -3.84 14.93 -10.96
N ILE A 131 -4.01 13.94 -10.07
CA ILE A 131 -3.82 12.50 -10.34
C ILE A 131 -5.06 11.72 -9.88
N GLN A 132 -5.24 10.49 -10.36
CA GLN A 132 -6.35 9.63 -9.97
C GLN A 132 -5.99 8.71 -8.79
N MET A 133 -6.92 8.55 -7.85
CA MET A 133 -6.83 7.51 -6.83
C MET A 133 -7.50 6.23 -7.35
N LEU A 134 -6.74 5.13 -7.40
CA LEU A 134 -7.24 3.79 -7.68
C LEU A 134 -7.32 3.01 -6.36
N ALA A 135 -8.53 2.80 -5.87
CA ALA A 135 -8.81 2.02 -4.65
C ALA A 135 -9.70 0.81 -4.99
N PRO A 136 -9.20 -0.18 -5.75
CA PRO A 136 -10.01 -1.27 -6.33
C PRO A 136 -10.62 -2.21 -5.28
N ILE A 137 -10.17 -2.15 -4.03
CA ILE A 137 -10.68 -2.94 -2.91
C ILE A 137 -11.52 -2.13 -1.92
N TRP A 138 -11.72 -0.83 -2.16
CA TRP A 138 -12.49 0.03 -1.27
C TRP A 138 -13.98 -0.33 -1.29
N ALA A 139 -14.58 -0.46 -0.10
CA ALA A 139 -15.98 -0.84 0.12
C ALA A 139 -16.43 -2.12 -0.61
N LYS A 140 -15.47 -2.99 -0.97
CA LYS A 140 -15.77 -4.37 -1.32
C LYS A 140 -15.98 -5.16 -0.03
N GLU A 141 -17.01 -6.01 -0.01
CA GLU A 141 -17.23 -6.98 1.06
C GLU A 141 -15.96 -7.83 1.27
N GLN A 142 -15.41 -7.84 2.50
CA GLN A 142 -14.12 -8.47 2.83
C GLN A 142 -14.13 -10.02 2.80
N THR A 143 -15.22 -10.64 2.36
CA THR A 143 -15.63 -11.98 2.80
C THR A 143 -14.96 -13.18 2.14
N SER A 144 -13.84 -13.05 1.42
CA SER A 144 -13.09 -14.25 0.97
C SER A 144 -11.60 -14.03 0.63
N LEU A 145 -10.87 -13.15 1.32
CA LEU A 145 -9.45 -12.95 0.99
C LEU A 145 -8.60 -14.21 1.25
N LEU A 146 -9.00 -15.11 2.16
CA LEU A 146 -8.21 -16.31 2.48
C LEU A 146 -9.07 -17.51 2.93
N LYS A 147 -9.26 -18.49 2.04
CA LYS A 147 -9.33 -19.91 2.37
C LYS A 147 -8.71 -20.68 1.21
N ASN A 148 -7.47 -21.16 1.38
CA ASN A 148 -6.78 -21.91 0.33
C ASN A 148 -6.47 -23.33 0.79
N ASP A 149 -6.54 -24.24 -0.17
CA ASP A 149 -5.67 -25.40 -0.18
C ASP A 149 -4.24 -24.91 -0.43
N PHE A 150 -3.38 -25.10 0.56
CA PHE A 150 -1.96 -24.79 0.48
C PHE A 150 -1.18 -26.10 0.47
N GLU A 151 -0.17 -26.19 -0.38
CA GLU A 151 0.89 -27.19 -0.21
C GLU A 151 1.99 -26.57 0.66
N VAL A 152 2.30 -27.23 1.77
CA VAL A 152 3.46 -26.88 2.59
C VAL A 152 4.67 -27.55 1.95
N ILE A 153 5.43 -26.79 1.17
CA ILE A 153 6.68 -27.30 0.59
C ILE A 153 7.79 -27.03 1.58
N THR A 154 8.34 -28.10 2.13
CA THR A 154 9.53 -28.05 2.98
C THR A 154 10.76 -28.02 2.07
N HIS A 155 11.58 -26.98 2.16
CA HIS A 155 12.76 -26.84 1.31
C HIS A 155 14.02 -27.51 1.91
N SER A 156 14.01 -27.81 3.21
CA SER A 156 15.07 -28.53 3.92
C SER A 156 14.53 -29.31 5.12
N ASP A 157 14.82 -30.62 5.20
CA ASP A 157 14.54 -31.48 6.36
C ASP A 157 15.73 -31.46 7.35
N ASP A 158 16.23 -30.26 7.67
CA ASP A 158 17.20 -30.08 8.76
C ASP A 158 16.46 -30.09 10.11
N ALA A 159 16.94 -30.92 11.05
CA ALA A 159 16.29 -31.14 12.34
C ALA A 159 16.30 -29.90 13.26
N ILE A 160 17.10 -28.88 12.93
CA ILE A 160 17.32 -27.71 13.78
C ILE A 160 16.47 -26.51 13.35
N ALA A 161 16.21 -26.32 12.05
CA ALA A 161 15.40 -25.20 11.55
C ALA A 161 14.70 -25.58 10.24
N LYS A 162 13.49 -26.13 10.35
CA LYS A 162 12.66 -26.49 9.20
C LYS A 162 12.20 -25.21 8.50
N VAL A 163 12.67 -24.98 7.27
CA VAL A 163 12.24 -23.86 6.43
C VAL A 163 11.22 -24.38 5.42
N SER A 164 10.00 -23.87 5.52
CA SER A 164 8.90 -24.18 4.61
C SER A 164 8.30 -22.89 4.07
N TYR A 165 7.81 -22.93 2.84
CA TYR A 165 7.01 -21.87 2.26
C TYR A 165 5.65 -22.41 1.84
N LEU A 166 4.64 -21.55 1.92
CA LEU A 166 3.29 -21.87 1.47
C LEU A 166 3.22 -21.60 -0.03
N LYS A 167 2.91 -22.63 -0.82
CA LYS A 167 2.62 -22.49 -2.24
C LYS A 167 1.09 -22.45 -2.42
N PRO A 168 0.49 -21.32 -2.81
CA PRO A 168 -0.92 -21.29 -3.15
C PRO A 168 -1.17 -22.14 -4.40
N ILE A 169 -2.02 -23.16 -4.33
CA ILE A 169 -2.36 -24.02 -5.48
C ILE A 169 -3.55 -23.45 -6.25
N LYS A 170 -4.51 -22.87 -5.53
CA LYS A 170 -5.72 -22.28 -6.10
C LYS A 170 -6.25 -21.18 -5.18
N LEU A 171 -6.69 -20.08 -5.77
CA LEU A 171 -7.35 -18.97 -5.10
C LEU A 171 -8.74 -18.83 -5.72
N HIS A 172 -9.79 -18.93 -4.91
CA HIS A 172 -11.16 -18.71 -5.37
C HIS A 172 -11.95 -17.88 -4.38
N LEU A 173 -12.86 -17.08 -4.93
CA LEU A 173 -13.81 -16.26 -4.21
C LEU A 173 -15.12 -17.07 -4.11
N GLU A 174 -15.71 -17.16 -2.92
CA GLU A 174 -17.02 -17.77 -2.70
C GLU A 174 -17.98 -16.74 -2.10
N ASP A 175 -19.21 -16.69 -2.63
CA ASP A 175 -20.31 -15.95 -2.02
C ASP A 175 -20.91 -16.76 -0.85
N LYS A 176 -21.36 -16.08 0.20
CA LYS A 176 -22.06 -16.73 1.32
C LYS A 176 -23.47 -16.17 1.51
N ASN A 177 -24.41 -17.12 1.59
CA ASN A 177 -25.84 -16.96 1.96
C ASN A 177 -26.07 -16.05 3.17
#